data_AF-A0AB36TKB2-F1
#
_entry.id   AF-A0AB36TKB2-F1
#
_cell.length_a   1.000
_cell.length_b   1.000
_cell.length_c   1.000
_cell.angle_alpha   90.00
_cell.angle_beta   90.00
_cell.angle_gamma   90.00
#
_symmetry.space_group_name_H-M   'P 1'
#
loop_
_entity.id
_entity.type
_entity.pdbx_description
1 polymer ?
#
loop_
_entity_poly.entity_id
_entity_poly.type
_entity_poly.pdbx_seq_one_letter_code
_entity_poly.pdbx_strand_id
1 'polypeptide(L)'
;MRAGSRLKGDLPLNKLIIYSVVTLVYMALTVLIFFIPSGPAYNSRENYYFLIFSVEVFLVGLTARHFADYFFKGKWAKVLSDSCFVFGNGVSVFFFWILLPFDPQLKLAGCGIIPITVSIIIYKISKLYENRMLEGEIIKIISYLMAGFSAYFMFKTLWPESRLGNLTLYSFIVLCVFELASFVELSGNKKAYGATGWLRSNHAGKFFVAFVTLFVVLDLRRMVMFESVLGVWIFIFLFLVVIFIIFTIKLSAAANNSPEERLGKHLQRINFDKIRDISDITSHINDFVYNGSKSGLIACLFIIMNKAGVPIFAAKRIIAPVVDHKDLEMPSFMTRKDYMVIEERNKQRRMKVVETVIKNLEVYGRGSYNGFGTGSSIVQKYN
;
A
#
# COMPACT_ATOMS: atom_id res chain seq x y z
N MET A 1 -11.19 0.83 -6.45
CA MET A 1 -9.96 0.46 -7.18
C MET A 1 -9.61 1.56 -8.18
N ARG A 2 -8.65 2.43 -7.84
CA ARG A 2 -7.98 3.31 -8.81
C ARG A 2 -6.64 2.66 -9.14
N ALA A 3 -6.63 1.79 -10.14
CA ALA A 3 -5.41 1.40 -10.83
C ALA A 3 -5.07 2.50 -11.84
N GLY A 4 -4.84 3.72 -11.32
CA GLY A 4 -4.10 4.73 -12.08
C GLY A 4 -2.64 4.34 -11.95
N SER A 5 -2.13 3.70 -12.98
CA SER A 5 -0.72 3.45 -13.23
C SER A 5 0.08 4.73 -13.00
N ARG A 6 0.56 4.92 -11.77
CA ARG A 6 1.79 5.67 -11.55
C ARG A 6 2.92 4.81 -12.09
N LEU A 7 3.08 4.78 -13.41
CA LEU A 7 4.39 4.76 -14.05
C LEU A 7 5.07 6.11 -13.73
N LYS A 8 5.25 6.40 -12.44
CA LYS A 8 6.08 7.51 -11.97
C LYS A 8 7.51 6.99 -12.02
N GLY A 9 8.12 7.19 -13.19
CA GLY A 9 9.53 6.98 -13.46
C GLY A 9 9.96 5.54 -13.32
N ASP A 10 10.34 4.91 -14.43
CA ASP A 10 11.36 3.87 -14.35
C ASP A 10 12.42 4.31 -13.35
N LEU A 11 12.67 3.50 -12.32
CA LEU A 11 13.77 3.76 -11.41
C LEU A 11 15.03 3.78 -12.29
N PRO A 12 15.65 4.94 -12.53
CA PRO A 12 16.74 5.01 -13.50
C PRO A 12 17.86 4.12 -12.97
N LEU A 13 18.56 3.42 -13.87
CA LEU A 13 19.75 2.62 -13.56
C LEU A 13 20.69 3.38 -12.60
N ASN A 14 20.77 4.71 -12.77
CA ASN A 14 21.48 5.64 -11.92
C ASN A 14 21.20 5.45 -10.42
N LYS A 15 19.94 5.25 -10.00
CA LYS A 15 19.63 5.03 -8.57
C LYS A 15 20.22 3.72 -8.07
N LEU A 16 20.10 2.64 -8.83
CA LEU A 16 20.69 1.35 -8.47
C LEU A 16 22.22 1.46 -8.33
N ILE A 17 22.88 2.12 -9.28
CA ILE A 17 24.32 2.32 -9.28
C ILE A 17 24.75 3.19 -8.09
N ILE A 18 24.09 4.34 -7.87
CA ILE A 18 24.45 5.27 -6.79
C ILE A 18 24.41 4.57 -5.43
N TYR A 19 23.35 3.84 -5.09
CA TYR A 19 23.29 3.19 -3.79
C TYR A 19 24.30 2.06 -3.64
N SER A 20 24.51 1.24 -4.68
CA SER A 20 25.56 0.21 -4.63
C SER A 20 26.96 0.81 -4.47
N VAL A 21 27.28 1.89 -5.19
CA VAL A 21 28.56 2.59 -5.10
C VAL A 21 28.73 3.21 -3.71
N VAL A 22 27.71 3.91 -3.18
CA VAL A 22 27.75 4.47 -1.82
C VAL A 22 27.99 3.38 -0.79
N THR A 23 27.31 2.24 -0.90
CA THR A 23 27.50 1.09 -0.01
C THR A 23 28.94 0.55 -0.08
N LEU A 24 29.48 0.34 -1.29
CA LEU A 24 30.85 -0.14 -1.47
C LEU A 24 31.90 0.86 -0.99
N VAL A 25 31.71 2.14 -1.26
CA VAL A 25 32.60 3.21 -0.78
C VAL A 25 32.58 3.27 0.74
N TYR A 26 31.40 3.17 1.35
CA TYR A 26 31.27 3.11 2.80
C TYR A 26 32.02 1.90 3.38
N MET A 27 31.80 0.70 2.83
CA MET A 27 32.50 -0.53 3.25
C MET A 27 34.03 -0.40 3.11
N ALA A 28 34.51 0.15 2.00
CA ALA A 28 35.94 0.35 1.78
C ALA A 28 36.52 1.34 2.82
N LEU A 29 35.83 2.45 3.07
CA LEU A 29 36.25 3.43 4.06
C LEU A 29 36.23 2.86 5.48
N THR A 30 35.20 2.11 5.87
CA THR A 30 35.15 1.49 7.20
C THR A 30 36.28 0.47 7.38
N VAL A 31 36.59 -0.34 6.37
CA VAL A 31 37.73 -1.26 6.41
C VAL A 31 39.05 -0.50 6.57
N LEU A 32 39.31 0.52 5.74
CA LEU A 32 40.53 1.33 5.78
C LEU A 32 40.72 2.04 7.12
N ILE A 33 39.64 2.57 7.71
CA ILE A 33 39.69 3.38 8.92
C ILE A 33 39.76 2.53 10.19
N PHE A 34 38.98 1.44 10.26
CA PHE A 34 38.73 0.69 11.51
C PHE A 34 39.31 -0.72 11.54
N PHE A 35 39.56 -1.37 10.39
CA PHE A 35 39.94 -2.79 10.35
C PHE A 35 41.37 -3.05 9.85
N ILE A 36 42.03 -2.06 9.24
CA ILE A 36 43.47 -2.14 8.93
C ILE A 36 44.28 -1.77 10.18
N PRO A 37 45.31 -2.54 10.57
CA PRO A 37 46.12 -2.27 11.77
C PRO A 37 46.76 -0.87 11.82
N SER A 38 47.14 -0.31 10.67
CA SER A 38 47.66 1.07 10.53
C SER A 38 46.57 2.14 10.41
N GLY A 39 45.29 1.75 10.48
CA GLY A 39 44.15 2.63 10.34
C GLY A 39 44.00 3.57 11.54
N PRO A 40 43.55 4.82 11.31
CA PRO A 40 43.51 5.86 12.34
C PRO A 40 42.60 5.51 13.53
N ALA A 41 41.58 4.68 13.34
CA ALA A 41 40.64 4.30 14.39
C ALA A 41 40.70 2.81 14.77
N TYR A 42 41.73 2.07 14.33
CA TYR A 42 41.86 0.63 14.56
C TYR A 42 41.76 0.25 16.04
N ASN A 43 42.43 1.00 16.92
CA ASN A 43 42.45 0.75 18.36
C ASN A 43 41.16 1.12 19.08
N SER A 44 40.27 1.88 18.45
CA SER A 44 38.99 2.32 19.03
C SER A 44 37.78 1.69 18.34
N ARG A 45 37.98 0.78 17.39
CA ARG A 45 36.93 0.22 16.53
C ARG A 45 35.76 -0.40 17.29
N GLU A 46 36.02 -1.04 18.43
CA GLU A 46 35.01 -1.71 19.23
C GLU A 46 33.96 -0.73 19.76
N ASN A 47 34.36 0.51 20.07
CA ASN A 47 33.46 1.57 20.49
C ASN A 47 32.53 2.04 19.36
N TYR A 48 32.82 1.72 18.10
CA TYR A 48 32.06 2.17 16.93
C TYR A 48 31.32 1.04 16.21
N TYR A 49 31.43 -0.22 16.64
CA TYR A 49 30.75 -1.35 15.99
C TYR A 49 29.23 -1.16 15.88
N PHE A 50 28.60 -0.59 16.91
CA PHE A 50 27.16 -0.28 16.91
C PHE A 50 26.75 0.67 15.78
N LEU A 51 27.65 1.53 15.31
CA LEU A 51 27.38 2.46 14.22
C LEU A 51 27.80 1.87 12.87
N ILE A 52 29.00 1.26 12.81
CA ILE A 52 29.57 0.68 11.60
C ILE A 52 28.62 -0.36 10.99
N PHE A 53 28.30 -1.42 11.75
CA PHE A 53 27.48 -2.51 11.23
C PHE A 53 26.03 -2.08 10.98
N SER A 54 25.50 -1.18 11.78
CA SER A 54 24.13 -0.67 11.61
C SER A 54 23.98 0.13 10.33
N VAL A 55 24.92 1.05 10.06
CA VAL A 55 24.89 1.85 8.82
C VAL A 55 25.14 0.95 7.61
N GLU A 56 26.08 0.01 7.69
CA GLU A 56 26.36 -0.93 6.60
C GLU A 56 25.12 -1.76 6.23
N VAL A 57 24.44 -2.34 7.22
CA VAL A 57 23.24 -3.15 6.98
C VAL A 57 22.07 -2.32 6.46
N PHE A 58 21.93 -1.08 6.93
CA PHE A 58 20.95 -0.13 6.39
C PHE A 58 21.20 0.13 4.90
N LEU A 59 22.46 0.41 4.52
CA LEU A 59 22.87 0.64 3.14
C LEU A 59 22.66 -0.60 2.26
N VAL A 60 23.03 -1.79 2.75
CA VAL A 60 22.76 -3.06 2.06
C VAL A 60 21.27 -3.27 1.82
N GLY A 61 20.42 -3.01 2.82
CA GLY A 61 18.97 -3.10 2.67
C GLY A 61 18.40 -2.12 1.65
N LEU A 62 18.93 -0.90 1.60
CA LEU A 62 18.56 0.12 0.61
C LEU A 62 18.98 -0.29 -0.81
N THR A 63 20.19 -0.82 -0.97
CA THR A 63 20.67 -1.38 -2.25
C THR A 63 19.80 -2.56 -2.69
N ALA A 64 19.49 -3.50 -1.79
CA ALA A 64 18.65 -4.67 -2.08
C ALA A 64 17.23 -4.27 -2.52
N ARG A 65 16.64 -3.25 -1.88
CA ARG A 65 15.36 -2.66 -2.32
C ARG A 65 15.43 -2.19 -3.76
N HIS A 66 16.42 -1.37 -4.09
CA HIS A 66 16.55 -0.81 -5.44
C HIS A 66 16.88 -1.86 -6.49
N PHE A 67 17.62 -2.91 -6.12
CA PHE A 67 17.83 -4.08 -6.95
C PHE A 67 16.50 -4.78 -7.25
N ALA A 68 15.70 -5.08 -6.22
CA ALA A 68 14.40 -5.74 -6.38
C ALA A 68 13.41 -4.89 -7.22
N ASP A 69 13.32 -3.59 -6.98
CA ASP A 69 12.46 -2.65 -7.75
C ASP A 69 12.84 -2.55 -9.24
N TYR A 70 14.13 -2.71 -9.54
CA TYR A 70 14.66 -2.62 -10.89
C TYR A 70 14.43 -3.92 -11.67
N PHE A 71 14.80 -5.07 -11.09
CA PHE A 71 14.78 -6.36 -11.79
C PHE A 71 13.40 -7.03 -11.80
N PHE A 72 12.58 -6.82 -10.78
CA PHE A 72 11.29 -7.48 -10.64
C PHE A 72 10.12 -6.50 -10.78
N LYS A 73 9.03 -6.96 -11.42
CA LYS A 73 7.78 -6.23 -11.59
C LYS A 73 6.60 -7.09 -11.13
N GLY A 74 5.50 -6.41 -10.78
CA GLY A 74 4.28 -7.03 -10.26
C GLY A 74 3.99 -6.72 -8.79
N LYS A 75 2.85 -7.21 -8.30
CA LYS A 75 2.37 -6.97 -6.94
C LYS A 75 3.29 -7.59 -5.88
N TRP A 76 3.75 -8.82 -6.10
CA TRP A 76 4.70 -9.50 -5.20
C TRP A 76 6.09 -8.90 -5.26
N ALA A 77 6.54 -8.45 -6.43
CA ALA A 77 7.83 -7.77 -6.58
C ALA A 77 7.89 -6.48 -5.75
N LYS A 78 6.78 -5.72 -5.75
CA LYS A 78 6.67 -4.53 -4.89
C LYS A 78 6.74 -4.87 -3.42
N VAL A 79 6.04 -5.93 -2.98
CA VAL A 79 6.10 -6.39 -1.59
C VAL A 79 7.51 -6.87 -1.22
N LEU A 80 8.19 -7.59 -2.11
CA LEU A 80 9.57 -8.03 -1.92
C LEU A 80 10.51 -6.84 -1.70
N SER A 81 10.50 -5.86 -2.61
CA SER A 81 11.31 -4.65 -2.51
C SER A 81 11.03 -3.87 -1.21
N ASP A 82 9.76 -3.63 -0.92
CA ASP A 82 9.32 -2.97 0.31
C ASP A 82 9.71 -3.75 1.57
N SER A 83 9.87 -5.07 1.47
CA SER A 83 10.31 -5.95 2.56
C SER A 83 11.83 -5.93 2.72
N CYS A 84 12.62 -5.88 1.65
CA CYS A 84 14.08 -5.68 1.73
C CYS A 84 14.43 -4.41 2.49
N PHE A 85 13.73 -3.31 2.20
CA PHE A 85 13.94 -2.06 2.92
C PHE A 85 13.58 -2.16 4.41
N VAL A 86 12.41 -2.73 4.73
CA VAL A 86 11.99 -2.90 6.13
C VAL A 86 12.94 -3.83 6.89
N PHE A 87 13.35 -4.94 6.27
CA PHE A 87 14.28 -5.89 6.87
C PHE A 87 15.64 -5.23 7.13
N GLY A 88 16.22 -4.53 6.16
CA GLY A 88 17.48 -3.82 6.34
C GLY A 88 17.43 -2.76 7.45
N ASN A 89 16.34 -1.99 7.53
CA ASN A 89 16.14 -1.04 8.63
C ASN A 89 16.00 -1.76 9.98
N GLY A 90 15.21 -2.83 10.03
CA GLY A 90 15.00 -3.60 11.26
C GLY A 90 16.28 -4.22 11.80
N VAL A 91 17.07 -4.87 10.93
CA VAL A 91 18.36 -5.45 11.30
C VAL A 91 19.39 -4.37 11.65
N SER A 92 19.36 -3.22 10.96
CA SER A 92 20.19 -2.06 11.31
C SER A 92 19.92 -1.55 12.73
N VAL A 93 18.64 -1.31 13.08
CA VAL A 93 18.27 -0.87 14.45
C VAL A 93 18.60 -1.96 15.47
N PHE A 94 18.41 -3.23 15.13
CA PHE A 94 18.83 -4.36 15.98
C PHE A 94 20.33 -4.33 16.25
N PHE A 95 21.17 -4.18 15.22
CA PHE A 95 22.63 -4.10 15.40
C PHE A 95 23.04 -2.89 16.22
N PHE A 96 22.35 -1.76 16.06
CA PHE A 96 22.62 -0.56 16.84
C PHE A 96 22.43 -0.82 18.33
N TRP A 97 21.37 -1.53 18.69
CA TRP A 97 21.03 -1.82 20.08
C TRP A 97 21.90 -2.93 20.67
N ILE A 98 22.12 -4.03 19.95
CA ILE A 98 22.85 -5.20 20.48
C ILE A 98 24.36 -4.93 20.64
N LEU A 99 24.93 -4.08 19.78
CA LEU A 99 26.35 -3.75 19.78
C LEU A 99 26.67 -2.51 20.61
N LEU A 100 25.67 -1.82 21.17
CA LEU A 100 25.91 -0.67 22.04
C LEU A 100 26.78 -1.11 23.23
N PRO A 101 27.93 -0.46 23.48
CA PRO A 101 28.70 -0.77 24.67
C PRO A 101 27.94 -0.18 25.87
N PHE A 102 27.78 -0.95 26.95
CA PHE A 102 27.33 -0.50 28.28
C PHE A 102 25.83 -0.53 28.67
N ASP A 103 24.91 -1.15 27.90
CA ASP A 103 23.53 -1.36 28.41
C ASP A 103 22.98 -2.77 28.12
N PRO A 104 23.04 -3.72 29.09
CA PRO A 104 22.53 -5.08 28.90
C PRO A 104 21.00 -5.13 28.76
N GLN A 105 20.26 -4.19 29.35
CA GLN A 105 18.80 -4.13 29.22
C GLN A 105 18.42 -3.69 27.81
N LEU A 106 19.13 -2.71 27.26
CA LEU A 106 18.94 -2.25 25.89
C LEU A 106 19.28 -3.35 24.87
N LYS A 107 20.33 -4.12 25.10
CA LYS A 107 20.65 -5.31 24.28
C LYS A 107 19.54 -6.34 24.28
N LEU A 108 19.04 -6.69 25.47
CA LEU A 108 17.95 -7.67 25.61
C LEU A 108 16.65 -7.15 24.98
N ALA A 109 16.31 -5.88 25.20
CA ALA A 109 15.17 -5.24 24.55
C ALA A 109 15.34 -5.22 23.02
N GLY A 110 16.56 -5.05 22.52
CA GLY A 110 16.88 -5.07 21.09
C GLY A 110 16.38 -6.33 20.37
N CYS A 111 16.33 -7.48 21.05
CA CYS A 111 15.78 -8.72 20.48
C CYS A 111 14.32 -8.57 20.00
N GLY A 112 13.54 -7.66 20.59
CA GLY A 112 12.17 -7.36 20.15
C GLY A 112 12.07 -6.63 18.80
N ILE A 113 13.16 -6.05 18.30
CA ILE A 113 13.17 -5.36 17.01
C ILE A 113 12.95 -6.36 15.87
N ILE A 114 13.48 -7.57 15.97
CA ILE A 114 13.37 -8.59 14.92
C ILE A 114 11.91 -9.01 14.72
N PRO A 115 11.15 -9.45 15.75
CA PRO A 115 9.74 -9.78 15.56
C PRO A 115 8.88 -8.58 15.12
N ILE A 116 9.18 -7.35 15.54
CA ILE A 116 8.48 -6.16 15.02
C ILE A 116 8.73 -6.00 13.52
N THR A 117 9.98 -6.19 13.08
CA THR A 117 10.36 -6.11 11.67
C THR A 117 9.63 -7.15 10.84
N VAL A 118 9.61 -8.40 11.30
CA VAL A 118 8.86 -9.49 10.64
C VAL A 118 7.36 -9.16 10.64
N SER A 119 6.82 -8.59 11.71
CA SER A 119 5.41 -8.23 11.80
C SER A 119 5.02 -7.18 10.75
N ILE A 120 5.86 -6.17 10.53
CA ILE A 120 5.64 -5.17 9.48
C ILE A 120 5.64 -5.81 8.09
N ILE A 121 6.52 -6.79 7.85
CA ILE A 121 6.57 -7.53 6.58
C ILE A 121 5.29 -8.37 6.39
N ILE A 122 4.86 -9.11 7.41
CA ILE A 122 3.61 -9.89 7.40
C ILE A 122 2.41 -8.97 7.13
N TYR A 123 2.35 -7.80 7.76
CA TYR A 123 1.32 -6.79 7.50
C TYR A 123 1.34 -6.29 6.04
N LYS A 124 2.51 -6.12 5.43
CA LYS A 124 2.58 -5.76 4.01
C LYS A 124 2.10 -6.89 3.10
N ILE A 125 2.40 -8.14 3.44
CA ILE A 125 1.93 -9.33 2.71
C ILE A 125 0.40 -9.43 2.79
N SER A 126 -0.21 -9.14 3.94
CA SER A 126 -1.67 -9.20 4.10
C SER A 126 -2.43 -8.34 3.09
N LYS A 127 -1.83 -7.23 2.64
CA LYS A 127 -2.41 -6.35 1.60
C LYS A 127 -2.55 -7.03 0.24
N LEU A 128 -1.76 -8.07 -0.05
CA LEU A 128 -1.92 -8.86 -1.26
C LEU A 128 -3.18 -9.72 -1.24
N TYR A 129 -3.67 -10.03 -0.04
CA TYR A 129 -4.83 -10.86 0.23
C TYR A 129 -6.08 -10.01 0.54
N GLU A 130 -6.09 -8.70 0.25
CA GLU A 130 -7.27 -7.82 0.48
C GLU A 130 -8.56 -8.34 -0.20
N ASN A 131 -8.42 -9.09 -1.31
CA ASN A 131 -9.56 -9.68 -2.01
C ASN A 131 -10.07 -10.98 -1.36
N ARG A 132 -9.30 -11.58 -0.45
CA ARG A 132 -9.64 -12.79 0.30
C ARG A 132 -9.83 -12.42 1.76
N MET A 133 -11.05 -12.02 2.12
CA MET A 133 -11.37 -11.43 3.41
C MET A 133 -10.82 -12.21 4.61
N LEU A 134 -11.01 -13.54 4.65
CA LEU A 134 -10.55 -14.34 5.78
C LEU A 134 -9.02 -14.39 5.88
N GLU A 135 -8.34 -14.70 4.77
CA GLU A 135 -6.88 -14.83 4.74
C GLU A 135 -6.18 -13.50 5.08
N GLY A 136 -6.61 -12.40 4.46
CA GLY A 136 -6.00 -11.09 4.68
C GLY A 136 -6.14 -10.59 6.13
N GLU A 137 -7.32 -10.75 6.73
CA GLU A 137 -7.56 -10.27 8.10
C GLU A 137 -6.86 -11.13 9.16
N ILE A 138 -6.82 -12.46 8.99
CA ILE A 138 -6.07 -13.34 9.89
C ILE A 138 -4.57 -13.00 9.88
N ILE A 139 -3.99 -12.76 8.69
CA ILE A 139 -2.57 -12.38 8.56
C ILE A 139 -2.29 -11.05 9.29
N LYS A 140 -3.21 -10.07 9.22
CA LYS A 140 -3.06 -8.81 9.98
C LYS A 140 -3.13 -9.01 11.48
N ILE A 141 -4.07 -9.83 11.96
CA ILE A 141 -4.19 -10.14 13.40
C ILE A 141 -2.90 -10.76 13.92
N ILE A 142 -2.34 -11.74 13.20
CA ILE A 142 -1.06 -12.37 13.56
C ILE A 142 0.07 -11.33 13.61
N SER A 143 0.12 -10.44 12.61
CA SER A 143 1.07 -9.33 12.60
C SER A 143 0.91 -8.42 13.83
N TYR A 144 -0.30 -7.98 14.16
CA TYR A 144 -0.55 -7.12 15.32
C TYR A 144 -0.21 -7.77 16.64
N LEU A 145 -0.55 -9.05 16.82
CA LEU A 145 -0.16 -9.80 18.02
C LEU A 145 1.36 -9.88 18.14
N MET A 146 2.06 -10.22 17.06
CA MET A 146 3.51 -10.32 17.09
C MET A 146 4.18 -8.97 17.39
N ALA A 147 3.69 -7.86 16.80
CA ALA A 147 4.16 -6.52 17.14
C ALA A 147 3.87 -6.15 18.60
N GLY A 148 2.66 -6.46 19.09
CA GLY A 148 2.24 -6.15 20.44
C GLY A 148 3.04 -6.90 21.51
N PHE A 149 3.21 -8.21 21.36
CA PHE A 149 4.04 -9.01 22.29
C PHE A 149 5.50 -8.58 22.26
N SER A 150 6.02 -8.27 21.08
CA SER A 150 7.41 -7.81 20.95
C SER A 150 7.62 -6.45 21.60
N ALA A 151 6.72 -5.49 21.35
CA ALA A 151 6.78 -4.18 21.99
C ALA A 151 6.60 -4.30 23.52
N TYR A 152 5.69 -5.16 23.99
CA TYR A 152 5.54 -5.47 25.42
C TYR A 152 6.86 -5.94 26.03
N PHE A 153 7.51 -6.92 25.41
CA PHE A 153 8.80 -7.43 25.85
C PHE A 153 9.87 -6.32 25.90
N MET A 154 9.95 -5.48 24.86
CA MET A 154 10.87 -4.35 24.82
C MET A 154 10.64 -3.37 25.98
N PHE A 155 9.39 -2.93 26.16
CA PHE A 155 9.05 -1.99 27.23
C PHE A 155 9.26 -2.59 28.62
N LYS A 156 8.92 -3.87 28.82
CA LYS A 156 9.10 -4.53 30.12
C LYS A 156 10.58 -4.72 30.47
N THR A 157 11.44 -4.83 29.46
CA THR A 157 12.89 -4.94 29.64
C THR A 157 13.53 -3.58 29.94
N LEU A 158 13.16 -2.53 29.20
CA LEU A 158 13.72 -1.18 29.36
C LEU A 158 13.17 -0.45 30.60
N TRP A 159 11.88 -0.62 30.87
CA TRP A 159 11.18 0.07 31.96
C TRP A 159 10.28 -0.93 32.71
N PRO A 160 10.84 -1.80 33.57
CA PRO A 160 10.10 -2.85 34.25
C PRO A 160 8.93 -2.32 35.11
N GLU A 161 9.09 -1.16 35.73
CA GLU A 161 8.08 -0.51 36.55
C GLU A 161 6.99 0.20 35.73
N SER A 162 7.26 0.44 34.45
CA SER A 162 6.33 1.13 33.56
C SER A 162 5.25 0.19 33.04
N ARG A 163 4.03 0.71 32.99
CA ARG A 163 2.87 0.04 32.38
C ARG A 163 2.78 0.24 30.87
N LEU A 164 3.69 1.02 30.27
CA LEU A 164 3.71 1.32 28.84
C LEU A 164 3.69 0.05 27.95
N GLY A 165 4.38 -1.02 28.38
CA GLY A 165 4.34 -2.30 27.68
C GLY A 165 2.94 -2.91 27.64
N ASN A 166 2.24 -2.92 28.79
CA ASN A 166 0.87 -3.42 28.88
C ASN A 166 -0.10 -2.58 28.03
N LEU A 167 0.01 -1.25 28.13
CA LEU A 167 -0.82 -0.32 27.34
C LEU A 167 -0.62 -0.55 25.83
N THR A 168 0.62 -0.74 25.40
CA THR A 168 0.97 -1.02 24.01
C THR A 168 0.37 -2.34 23.54
N LEU A 169 0.54 -3.41 24.32
CA LEU A 169 -0.02 -4.73 24.02
C LEU A 169 -1.55 -4.67 23.92
N TYR A 170 -2.22 -4.09 24.91
CA TYR A 170 -3.68 -3.96 24.92
C TYR A 170 -4.19 -3.12 23.74
N SER A 171 -3.44 -2.10 23.31
CA SER A 171 -3.79 -1.33 22.12
C SER A 171 -3.73 -2.16 20.84
N PHE A 172 -2.75 -3.07 20.71
CA PHE A 172 -2.70 -4.04 19.62
C PHE A 172 -3.81 -5.10 19.71
N ILE A 173 -4.19 -5.53 20.92
CA ILE A 173 -5.33 -6.44 21.11
C ILE A 173 -6.64 -5.76 20.68
N VAL A 174 -6.83 -4.48 20.99
CA VAL A 174 -8.00 -3.70 20.51
C VAL A 174 -8.03 -3.63 18.98
N LEU A 175 -6.87 -3.48 18.32
CA LEU A 175 -6.81 -3.58 16.86
C LEU A 175 -7.23 -4.97 16.36
N CYS A 176 -6.79 -6.04 17.01
CA CYS A 176 -7.20 -7.40 16.66
C CYS A 176 -8.72 -7.56 16.79
N VAL A 177 -9.32 -6.99 17.83
CA VAL A 177 -10.79 -6.97 18.00
C VAL A 177 -11.48 -6.20 16.87
N PHE A 178 -10.92 -5.08 16.41
CA PHE A 178 -11.49 -4.37 15.24
C PHE A 178 -11.41 -5.18 13.95
N GLU A 179 -10.31 -5.91 13.71
CA GLU A 179 -10.18 -6.78 12.54
C GLU A 179 -11.13 -7.98 12.63
N LEU A 180 -11.29 -8.59 13.81
CA LEU A 180 -12.27 -9.64 14.04
C LEU A 180 -13.71 -9.11 13.85
N ALA A 181 -14.01 -7.92 14.36
CA ALA A 181 -15.30 -7.27 14.16
C ALA A 181 -15.56 -6.95 12.68
N SER A 182 -14.53 -6.82 11.85
CA SER A 182 -14.69 -6.62 10.41
C SER A 182 -15.38 -7.81 9.71
N PHE A 183 -15.36 -9.00 10.32
CA PHE A 183 -16.09 -10.18 9.84
C PHE A 183 -17.62 -10.05 9.91
N VAL A 184 -18.16 -9.00 10.52
CA VAL A 184 -19.59 -8.68 10.44
C VAL A 184 -20.07 -8.51 8.98
N GLU A 185 -19.16 -8.25 8.04
CA GLU A 185 -19.44 -8.26 6.60
C GLU A 185 -20.01 -9.59 6.09
N LEU A 186 -19.63 -10.72 6.71
CA LEU A 186 -20.13 -12.06 6.36
C LEU A 186 -21.63 -12.23 6.67
N SER A 187 -22.23 -11.31 7.43
CA SER A 187 -23.68 -11.31 7.70
C SER A 187 -24.54 -10.97 6.48
N GLY A 188 -23.96 -10.50 5.38
CA GLY A 188 -24.69 -10.14 4.15
C GLY A 188 -25.50 -8.83 4.25
N ASN A 189 -25.43 -8.11 5.37
CA ASN A 189 -26.16 -6.85 5.56
C ASN A 189 -25.46 -5.67 4.84
N LYS A 190 -26.18 -4.94 3.99
CA LYS A 190 -25.64 -3.77 3.27
C LYS A 190 -25.07 -2.68 4.21
N LYS A 191 -25.66 -2.49 5.39
CA LYS A 191 -25.16 -1.53 6.40
C LYS A 191 -23.87 -2.01 7.07
N ALA A 192 -23.71 -3.33 7.20
CA ALA A 192 -22.49 -3.94 7.73
C ALA A 192 -21.27 -3.67 6.83
N TYR A 193 -21.47 -3.62 5.51
CA TYR A 193 -20.38 -3.35 4.55
C TYR A 193 -19.73 -1.96 4.79
N GLY A 194 -20.54 -0.93 5.01
CA GLY A 194 -20.07 0.42 5.32
C GLY A 194 -19.31 0.48 6.65
N ALA A 195 -19.84 -0.17 7.68
CA ALA A 195 -19.20 -0.28 8.99
C ALA A 195 -17.85 -1.04 8.92
N THR A 196 -17.79 -2.14 8.17
CA THR A 196 -16.57 -2.91 7.94
C THR A 196 -15.49 -2.09 7.23
N GLY A 197 -15.87 -1.26 6.26
CA GLY A 197 -14.94 -0.34 5.59
C GLY A 197 -14.28 0.63 6.58
N TRP A 198 -15.03 1.12 7.57
CA TRP A 198 -14.44 1.93 8.64
C TRP A 198 -13.56 1.09 9.56
N LEU A 199 -14.00 -0.10 9.98
CA LEU A 199 -13.24 -1.03 10.83
C LEU A 199 -11.88 -1.42 10.24
N ARG A 200 -11.76 -1.57 8.92
CA ARG A 200 -10.52 -1.87 8.20
C ARG A 200 -9.66 -0.64 7.84
N SER A 201 -10.12 0.57 8.19
CA SER A 201 -9.44 1.81 7.86
C SER A 201 -8.71 2.43 9.05
N ASN A 202 -7.63 3.17 8.77
CA ASN A 202 -6.91 4.02 9.71
C ASN A 202 -6.50 3.34 11.04
N HIS A 203 -5.83 2.19 10.96
CA HIS A 203 -5.44 1.42 12.16
C HIS A 203 -4.42 2.14 13.03
N ALA A 204 -3.55 2.98 12.44
CA ALA A 204 -2.66 3.84 13.21
C ALA A 204 -3.46 4.81 14.11
N GLY A 205 -4.46 5.50 13.56
CA GLY A 205 -5.31 6.40 14.36
C GLY A 205 -6.06 5.66 15.46
N LYS A 206 -6.60 4.46 15.17
CA LYS A 206 -7.29 3.64 16.17
C LYS A 206 -6.36 3.13 17.27
N PHE A 207 -5.13 2.76 16.92
CA PHE A 207 -4.11 2.38 17.89
C PHE A 207 -3.86 3.51 18.88
N PHE A 208 -3.61 4.74 18.39
CA PHE A 208 -3.37 5.88 19.27
C PHE A 208 -4.58 6.23 20.13
N VAL A 209 -5.80 6.19 19.57
CA VAL A 209 -7.01 6.42 20.35
C VAL A 209 -7.17 5.37 21.44
N ALA A 210 -6.95 4.08 21.13
CA ALA A 210 -7.00 3.00 22.11
C ALA A 210 -5.94 3.18 23.19
N PHE A 211 -4.70 3.50 22.80
CA PHE A 211 -3.59 3.74 23.70
C PHE A 211 -3.87 4.89 24.67
N VAL A 212 -4.29 6.05 24.14
CA VAL A 212 -4.63 7.23 24.96
C VAL A 212 -5.81 6.92 25.87
N THR A 213 -6.83 6.23 25.37
CA THR A 213 -8.00 5.84 26.19
C THR A 213 -7.57 4.96 27.36
N LEU A 214 -6.75 3.93 27.10
CA LEU A 214 -6.25 3.04 28.13
C LEU A 214 -5.33 3.77 29.11
N PHE A 215 -4.47 4.66 28.62
CA PHE A 215 -3.60 5.48 29.47
C PHE A 215 -4.41 6.37 30.41
N VAL A 216 -5.45 7.04 29.90
CA VAL A 216 -6.34 7.89 30.71
C VAL A 216 -7.06 7.08 31.78
N VAL A 217 -7.63 5.94 31.41
CA VAL A 217 -8.44 5.10 32.32
C VAL A 217 -7.61 4.39 33.37
N LEU A 218 -6.41 3.90 33.01
CA LEU A 218 -5.60 3.05 33.89
C LEU A 218 -4.57 3.84 34.70
N ASP A 219 -3.92 4.84 34.10
CA ASP A 219 -2.76 5.52 34.68
C ASP A 219 -3.07 6.97 35.06
N LEU A 220 -3.62 7.80 34.15
CA LEU A 220 -3.93 9.21 34.45
C LEU A 220 -4.92 9.34 35.62
N ARG A 221 -5.91 8.44 35.66
CA ARG A 221 -6.84 8.28 36.78
C ARG A 221 -6.15 8.33 38.14
N ARG A 222 -5.04 7.57 38.28
CA ARG A 222 -4.34 7.41 39.57
C ARG A 222 -3.57 8.67 39.96
N MET A 223 -3.15 9.47 38.98
CA MET A 223 -2.36 10.68 39.22
C MET A 223 -3.23 11.89 39.56
N VAL A 224 -4.40 12.04 38.94
CA VAL A 224 -5.20 13.28 39.04
C VAL A 224 -6.11 13.30 40.27
N MET A 225 -6.57 12.14 40.74
CA MET A 225 -7.61 12.05 41.76
C MET A 225 -7.12 11.19 42.93
N PHE A 226 -6.24 11.77 43.73
CA PHE A 226 -5.50 11.04 44.77
C PHE A 226 -6.39 10.50 45.90
N GLU A 227 -7.63 10.99 46.11
CA GLU A 227 -8.43 10.61 47.29
C GLU A 227 -9.94 10.39 47.08
N SER A 228 -10.55 10.85 45.98
CA SER A 228 -12.01 10.70 45.77
C SER A 228 -12.36 9.53 44.85
N VAL A 229 -12.72 8.38 45.44
CA VAL A 229 -13.15 7.17 44.71
C VAL A 229 -14.35 7.47 43.81
N LEU A 230 -15.33 8.23 44.29
CA LEU A 230 -16.56 8.53 43.56
C LEU A 230 -16.30 9.49 42.39
N GLY A 231 -15.50 10.54 42.61
CA GLY A 231 -15.11 11.49 41.55
C GLY A 231 -14.33 10.82 40.42
N VAL A 232 -13.49 9.84 40.75
CA VAL A 232 -12.78 9.00 39.78
C VAL A 232 -13.74 8.21 38.89
N TRP A 233 -14.73 7.54 39.45
CA TRP A 233 -15.67 6.73 38.67
C TRP A 233 -16.58 7.60 37.80
N ILE A 234 -17.01 8.77 38.29
CA ILE A 234 -17.75 9.75 37.49
C ILE A 234 -16.90 10.23 36.31
N PHE A 235 -15.63 10.56 36.53
CA PHE A 235 -14.73 10.99 35.47
C PHE A 235 -14.53 9.91 34.39
N ILE A 236 -14.25 8.66 34.81
CA ILE A 236 -14.11 7.53 33.87
C ILE A 236 -15.40 7.34 33.09
N PHE A 237 -16.55 7.38 33.75
CA PHE A 237 -17.84 7.23 33.10
C PHE A 237 -18.06 8.31 32.04
N LEU A 238 -17.87 9.58 32.39
CA LEU A 238 -18.01 10.70 31.44
C LEU A 238 -17.05 10.56 30.25
N PHE A 239 -15.79 10.21 30.50
CA PHE A 239 -14.79 10.03 29.45
C PHE A 239 -15.16 8.87 28.50
N LEU A 240 -15.58 7.73 29.04
CA LEU A 240 -16.04 6.59 28.24
C LEU A 240 -17.30 6.92 27.45
N VAL A 241 -18.23 7.70 28.01
CA VAL A 241 -19.43 8.17 27.30
C VAL A 241 -19.05 9.05 26.12
N VAL A 242 -18.11 10.00 26.27
CA VAL A 242 -17.63 10.83 25.16
C VAL A 242 -17.03 9.97 24.03
N ILE A 243 -16.17 9.01 24.39
CA ILE A 243 -15.58 8.08 23.41
C ILE A 243 -16.67 7.25 22.71
N PHE A 244 -17.64 6.75 23.47
CA PHE A 244 -18.76 5.97 22.95
C PHE A 244 -19.62 6.78 21.97
N ILE A 245 -19.91 8.05 22.29
CA ILE A 245 -20.64 8.96 21.39
C ILE A 245 -19.85 9.15 20.08
N ILE A 246 -18.55 9.47 20.16
CA ILE A 246 -17.70 9.65 18.98
C ILE A 246 -17.65 8.38 18.13
N PHE A 247 -17.50 7.22 18.77
CA PHE A 247 -17.49 5.93 18.12
C PHE A 247 -18.81 5.66 17.39
N THR A 248 -19.94 5.90 18.05
CA THR A 248 -21.29 5.68 17.50
C THR A 248 -21.56 6.58 16.31
N ILE A 249 -21.21 7.87 16.39
CA ILE A 249 -21.34 8.82 15.27
C ILE A 249 -20.52 8.35 14.07
N LYS A 250 -19.25 7.97 14.27
CA LYS A 250 -18.38 7.51 13.19
C LYS A 250 -18.86 6.20 12.56
N LEU A 251 -19.32 5.25 13.37
CA LEU A 251 -19.84 3.97 12.90
C LEU A 251 -21.15 4.15 12.11
N SER A 252 -22.06 4.98 12.62
CA SER A 252 -23.32 5.31 11.95
C SER A 252 -23.08 6.01 10.60
N ALA A 253 -22.19 7.02 10.58
CA ALA A 253 -21.80 7.68 9.34
C ALA A 253 -21.18 6.70 8.34
N ALA A 254 -20.36 5.76 8.79
CA ALA A 254 -19.78 4.73 7.92
C ALA A 254 -20.83 3.76 7.38
N ALA A 255 -21.78 3.31 8.21
CA ALA A 255 -22.85 2.40 7.83
C ALA A 255 -23.85 3.00 6.82
N ASN A 256 -24.05 4.32 6.86
CA ASN A 256 -25.00 5.03 6.01
C ASN A 256 -24.42 5.52 4.67
N ASN A 257 -23.10 5.49 4.48
CA ASN A 257 -22.45 5.87 3.21
C ASN A 257 -22.64 4.76 2.14
N SER A 258 -23.57 4.94 1.22
CA SER A 258 -23.83 3.94 0.17
C SER A 258 -22.77 3.97 -0.96
N PRO A 259 -22.54 2.84 -1.67
CA PRO A 259 -21.64 2.79 -2.84
C PRO A 259 -22.06 3.76 -3.97
N GLU A 260 -23.36 4.01 -4.11
CA GLU A 260 -23.96 4.87 -5.15
C GLU A 260 -23.60 6.35 -4.94
N GLU A 261 -23.57 6.82 -3.69
CA GLU A 261 -23.15 8.18 -3.35
C GLU A 261 -21.66 8.42 -3.66
N ARG A 262 -20.84 7.38 -3.49
CA ARG A 262 -19.41 7.38 -3.87
C ARG A 262 -19.22 7.44 -5.39
N LEU A 263 -20.06 6.74 -6.15
CA LEU A 263 -20.04 6.76 -7.61
C LEU A 263 -20.50 8.12 -8.16
N GLY A 264 -21.57 8.70 -7.60
CA GLY A 264 -22.06 10.04 -7.95
C GLY A 264 -20.99 11.12 -7.73
N LYS A 265 -20.28 11.09 -6.59
CA LYS A 265 -19.14 11.98 -6.31
C LYS A 265 -17.95 11.74 -7.24
N HIS A 266 -17.77 10.53 -7.78
CA HIS A 266 -16.72 10.24 -8.76
C HIS A 266 -17.07 10.72 -10.17
N LEU A 267 -18.32 10.55 -10.60
CA LEU A 267 -18.82 11.05 -11.87
C LEU A 267 -18.84 12.59 -11.90
N GLN A 268 -19.25 13.25 -10.82
CA GLN A 268 -19.15 14.72 -10.69
C GLN A 268 -17.69 15.22 -10.71
N ARG A 269 -16.72 14.41 -10.27
CA ARG A 269 -15.28 14.78 -10.29
C ARG A 269 -14.64 14.61 -11.67
N ILE A 270 -15.26 13.85 -12.57
CA ILE A 270 -14.88 13.81 -13.98
C ILE A 270 -15.56 15.03 -14.61
N ASN A 271 -14.90 16.18 -14.50
CA ASN A 271 -15.40 17.46 -14.97
C ASN A 271 -15.81 17.34 -16.45
N PHE A 272 -17.12 17.39 -16.73
CA PHE A 272 -17.65 17.46 -18.10
C PHE A 272 -17.09 18.67 -18.87
N ASP A 273 -16.68 19.72 -18.15
CA ASP A 273 -16.02 20.90 -18.72
C ASP A 273 -14.60 20.64 -19.27
N LYS A 274 -13.90 19.58 -18.85
CA LYS A 274 -12.58 19.23 -19.39
C LYS A 274 -12.62 18.57 -20.77
N ILE A 275 -13.80 18.16 -21.23
CA ILE A 275 -13.99 17.48 -22.53
C ILE A 275 -14.50 18.48 -23.59
N ARG A 276 -14.39 19.80 -23.33
CA ARG A 276 -14.81 20.84 -24.27
C ARG A 276 -13.86 20.99 -25.46
N ASP A 277 -12.61 20.55 -25.32
CA ASP A 277 -11.60 20.58 -26.37
C ASP A 277 -11.53 19.22 -27.08
N ILE A 278 -12.28 19.11 -28.18
CA ILE A 278 -12.24 17.99 -29.14
C ILE A 278 -10.86 17.87 -29.82
N SER A 279 -9.97 18.87 -29.65
CA SER A 279 -8.65 18.94 -30.26
C SER A 279 -7.64 17.91 -29.74
N ASP A 280 -7.95 17.15 -28.68
CA ASP A 280 -6.98 16.26 -28.03
C ASP A 280 -7.33 14.76 -28.11
N ILE A 281 -8.05 14.33 -29.15
CA ILE A 281 -8.31 12.89 -29.40
C ILE A 281 -7.01 12.07 -29.42
N THR A 282 -5.93 12.65 -29.96
CA THR A 282 -4.60 12.06 -29.99
C THR A 282 -4.07 11.80 -28.58
N SER A 283 -4.31 12.70 -27.63
CA SER A 283 -3.95 12.53 -26.22
C SER A 283 -4.72 11.36 -25.59
N HIS A 284 -6.02 11.21 -25.90
CA HIS A 284 -6.82 10.08 -25.42
C HIS A 284 -6.46 8.74 -26.09
N ILE A 285 -6.11 8.75 -27.37
CA ILE A 285 -5.59 7.57 -28.08
C ILE A 285 -4.26 7.15 -27.46
N ASN A 286 -3.34 8.10 -27.24
CA ASN A 286 -2.06 7.83 -26.60
C ASN A 286 -2.25 7.31 -25.17
N ASP A 287 -3.15 7.89 -24.39
CA ASP A 287 -3.45 7.39 -23.05
C ASP A 287 -4.02 5.97 -23.05
N PHE A 288 -4.87 5.62 -24.03
CA PHE A 288 -5.32 4.25 -24.20
C PHE A 288 -4.19 3.30 -24.62
N VAL A 289 -3.44 3.65 -25.66
CA VAL A 289 -2.38 2.79 -26.23
C VAL A 289 -1.25 2.56 -25.23
N TYR A 290 -0.75 3.62 -24.59
CA TYR A 290 0.42 3.54 -23.72
C TYR A 290 0.06 3.22 -22.26
N ASN A 291 -1.12 3.62 -21.76
CA ASN A 291 -1.47 3.44 -20.34
C ASN A 291 -2.67 2.50 -20.10
N GLY A 292 -3.33 2.00 -21.16
CA GLY A 292 -4.51 1.12 -21.05
C GLY A 292 -5.79 1.84 -20.59
N SER A 293 -5.78 3.17 -20.55
CA SER A 293 -6.89 3.99 -20.06
C SER A 293 -8.02 4.08 -21.09
N LYS A 294 -9.13 3.39 -20.83
CA LYS A 294 -10.27 3.34 -21.77
C LYS A 294 -11.23 4.52 -21.64
N SER A 295 -11.43 5.04 -20.43
CA SER A 295 -12.55 5.93 -20.12
C SER A 295 -12.49 7.25 -20.89
N GLY A 296 -11.29 7.83 -21.01
CA GLY A 296 -11.09 9.07 -21.78
C GLY A 296 -11.39 8.88 -23.27
N LEU A 297 -10.87 7.81 -23.87
CA LEU A 297 -11.06 7.51 -25.29
C LEU A 297 -12.54 7.21 -25.61
N ILE A 298 -13.21 6.40 -24.79
CA ILE A 298 -14.63 6.07 -24.98
C ILE A 298 -15.50 7.33 -24.93
N ALA A 299 -15.29 8.18 -23.92
CA ALA A 299 -16.06 9.41 -23.76
C ALA A 299 -15.83 10.37 -24.94
N CYS A 300 -14.57 10.55 -25.36
CA CYS A 300 -14.19 11.40 -26.49
C CYS A 300 -14.85 10.92 -27.80
N LEU A 301 -14.72 9.63 -28.13
CA LEU A 301 -15.30 9.04 -29.34
C LEU A 301 -16.83 9.16 -29.35
N PHE A 302 -17.49 8.89 -28.22
CA PHE A 302 -18.94 8.98 -28.11
C PHE A 302 -19.46 10.41 -28.34
N ILE A 303 -18.79 11.42 -27.78
CA ILE A 303 -19.16 12.83 -27.95
C ILE A 303 -18.98 13.28 -29.40
N ILE A 304 -17.87 12.91 -30.05
CA ILE A 304 -17.59 13.26 -31.45
C ILE A 304 -18.66 12.67 -32.38
N MET A 305 -18.97 11.39 -32.22
CA MET A 305 -20.00 10.72 -33.03
C MET A 305 -21.39 11.32 -32.81
N ASN A 306 -21.74 11.64 -31.57
CA ASN A 306 -23.03 12.26 -31.27
C ASN A 306 -23.16 13.65 -31.91
N LYS A 307 -22.09 14.47 -31.88
CA LYS A 307 -22.06 15.77 -32.57
C LYS A 307 -22.16 15.64 -34.09
N ALA A 308 -21.63 14.56 -34.66
CA ALA A 308 -21.72 14.26 -36.08
C ALA A 308 -23.07 13.64 -36.50
N GLY A 309 -24.05 13.54 -35.60
CA GLY A 309 -25.38 13.00 -35.91
C GLY A 309 -25.42 11.48 -36.07
N VAL A 310 -24.38 10.76 -35.62
CA VAL A 310 -24.35 9.30 -35.65
C VAL A 310 -25.36 8.75 -34.63
N PRO A 311 -26.31 7.88 -35.02
CA PRO A 311 -27.24 7.26 -34.09
C PRO A 311 -26.50 6.47 -33.00
N ILE A 312 -27.00 6.54 -31.77
CA ILE A 312 -26.37 5.94 -30.57
C ILE A 312 -26.06 4.45 -30.78
N PHE A 313 -26.94 3.70 -31.46
CA PHE A 313 -26.72 2.28 -31.75
C PHE A 313 -25.51 2.04 -32.66
N ALA A 314 -25.31 2.88 -33.68
CA ALA A 314 -24.16 2.81 -34.58
C ALA A 314 -22.87 3.22 -33.84
N ALA A 315 -22.93 4.29 -33.06
CA ALA A 315 -21.81 4.73 -32.22
C ALA A 315 -21.33 3.63 -31.27
N LYS A 316 -22.26 2.93 -30.61
CA LYS A 316 -21.96 1.79 -29.72
C LYS A 316 -21.25 0.65 -30.47
N ARG A 317 -21.70 0.29 -31.67
CA ARG A 317 -21.05 -0.74 -32.50
C ARG A 317 -19.65 -0.34 -32.93
N ILE A 318 -19.45 0.92 -33.30
CA ILE A 318 -18.15 1.45 -33.73
C ILE A 318 -17.11 1.38 -32.61
N ILE A 319 -17.48 1.72 -31.38
CA ILE A 319 -16.55 1.76 -30.22
C ILE A 319 -16.45 0.45 -29.44
N ALA A 320 -17.31 -0.53 -29.71
CA ALA A 320 -17.30 -1.82 -29.03
C ALA A 320 -15.90 -2.47 -28.93
N PRO A 321 -15.04 -2.43 -29.96
CA PRO A 321 -13.67 -2.95 -29.86
C PRO A 321 -12.85 -2.35 -28.70
N VAL A 322 -12.99 -1.06 -28.39
CA VAL A 322 -12.28 -0.41 -27.27
C VAL A 322 -12.92 -0.78 -25.93
N VAL A 323 -14.26 -0.83 -25.89
CA VAL A 323 -15.01 -1.17 -24.68
C VAL A 323 -14.68 -2.59 -24.23
N ASP A 324 -14.72 -3.55 -25.16
CA ASP A 324 -14.62 -4.97 -24.89
C ASP A 324 -13.17 -5.49 -24.80
N HIS A 325 -12.19 -4.70 -25.27
CA HIS A 325 -10.78 -5.09 -25.26
C HIS A 325 -10.28 -5.48 -23.86
N LYS A 326 -9.60 -6.62 -23.72
CA LYS A 326 -8.90 -6.98 -22.48
C LYS A 326 -7.43 -7.19 -22.79
N ASP A 327 -6.59 -6.49 -22.04
CA ASP A 327 -5.15 -6.71 -22.06
C ASP A 327 -4.81 -8.11 -21.54
N LEU A 328 -3.62 -8.61 -21.89
CA LEU A 328 -3.04 -9.77 -21.24
C LEU A 328 -2.85 -9.48 -19.75
N GLU A 329 -3.28 -10.40 -18.90
CA GLU A 329 -3.06 -10.29 -17.46
C GLU A 329 -1.55 -10.32 -17.17
N MET A 330 -1.11 -9.36 -16.36
CA MET A 330 0.28 -9.31 -15.89
C MET A 330 0.46 -10.30 -14.73
N PRO A 331 1.38 -11.28 -14.82
CA PRO A 331 1.77 -12.08 -13.67
C PRO A 331 2.11 -11.23 -12.45
N SER A 332 1.77 -11.76 -11.27
CA SER A 332 1.93 -11.06 -10.00
C SER A 332 3.40 -10.90 -9.58
N PHE A 333 4.30 -11.71 -10.15
CA PHE A 333 5.75 -11.63 -10.03
C PHE A 333 6.39 -11.99 -11.38
N MET A 334 7.26 -11.13 -11.91
CA MET A 334 8.00 -11.39 -13.15
C MET A 334 9.28 -10.55 -13.23
N THR A 335 10.15 -10.87 -14.18
CA THR A 335 11.32 -10.03 -14.48
C THR A 335 10.90 -8.78 -15.27
N ARG A 336 11.70 -7.72 -15.21
CA ARG A 336 11.49 -6.49 -16.00
C ARG A 336 11.48 -6.78 -17.51
N LYS A 337 12.30 -7.73 -17.97
CA LYS A 337 12.37 -8.12 -19.39
C LYS A 337 11.03 -8.70 -19.84
N ASP A 338 10.48 -9.63 -19.08
CA ASP A 338 9.20 -10.26 -19.40
C ASP A 338 8.05 -9.26 -19.33
N TYR A 339 8.09 -8.35 -18.34
CA TYR A 339 7.14 -7.25 -18.23
C TYR A 339 7.12 -6.38 -19.49
N MET A 340 8.28 -5.97 -20.00
CA MET A 340 8.38 -5.16 -21.21
C MET A 340 7.85 -5.90 -22.44
N VAL A 341 8.07 -7.21 -22.54
CA VAL A 341 7.54 -8.03 -23.63
C VAL A 341 6.01 -8.08 -23.60
N ILE A 342 5.40 -8.28 -22.42
CA ILE A 342 3.94 -8.30 -22.29
C ILE A 342 3.34 -6.91 -22.54
N GLU A 343 3.96 -5.85 -22.03
CA GLU A 343 3.46 -4.48 -22.24
C GLU A 343 3.53 -4.08 -23.71
N GLU A 344 4.62 -4.41 -24.42
CA GLU A 344 4.72 -4.13 -25.86
C GLU A 344 3.68 -4.93 -26.66
N ARG A 345 3.43 -6.20 -26.29
CA ARG A 345 2.34 -6.99 -26.89
C ARG A 345 0.97 -6.36 -26.63
N ASN A 346 0.71 -5.88 -25.41
CA ASN A 346 -0.53 -5.19 -25.07
C ASN A 346 -0.67 -3.89 -25.87
N LYS A 347 0.38 -3.06 -25.92
CA LYS A 347 0.42 -1.84 -26.73
C LYS A 347 0.12 -2.10 -28.20
N GLN A 348 0.71 -3.13 -28.80
CA GLN A 348 0.41 -3.54 -30.18
C GLN A 348 -1.05 -3.96 -30.36
N ARG A 349 -1.62 -4.69 -29.39
CA ARG A 349 -3.04 -5.08 -29.43
C ARG A 349 -3.96 -3.86 -29.28
N ARG A 350 -3.65 -2.94 -28.37
CA ARG A 350 -4.40 -1.67 -28.19
C ARG A 350 -4.34 -0.81 -29.46
N MET A 351 -3.19 -0.75 -30.15
CA MET A 351 -3.06 -0.06 -31.43
C MET A 351 -3.97 -0.67 -32.50
N LYS A 352 -3.97 -2.00 -32.66
CA LYS A 352 -4.88 -2.70 -33.59
C LYS A 352 -6.35 -2.45 -33.29
N VAL A 353 -6.70 -2.31 -32.01
CA VAL A 353 -8.07 -1.95 -31.59
C VAL A 353 -8.43 -0.54 -32.06
N VAL A 354 -7.53 0.43 -31.89
CA VAL A 354 -7.74 1.81 -32.38
C VAL A 354 -7.88 1.82 -33.91
N GLU A 355 -7.02 1.12 -34.64
CA GLU A 355 -7.11 0.98 -36.10
C GLU A 355 -8.45 0.38 -36.54
N THR A 356 -8.96 -0.62 -35.79
CA THR A 356 -10.27 -1.22 -36.05
C THR A 356 -11.40 -0.22 -35.88
N VAL A 357 -11.34 0.63 -34.84
CA VAL A 357 -12.34 1.69 -34.63
C VAL A 357 -12.26 2.76 -35.73
N ILE A 358 -11.06 3.17 -36.14
CA ILE A 358 -10.88 4.12 -37.25
C ILE A 358 -11.48 3.55 -38.54
N LYS A 359 -11.19 2.29 -38.86
CA LYS A 359 -11.77 1.60 -40.02
C LYS A 359 -13.30 1.53 -39.93
N ASN A 360 -13.86 1.25 -38.75
CA ASN A 360 -15.31 1.23 -38.55
C ASN A 360 -15.94 2.63 -38.77
N LEU A 361 -15.27 3.71 -38.37
CA LEU A 361 -15.70 5.09 -38.65
C LEU A 361 -15.67 5.40 -40.15
N GLU A 362 -14.62 4.99 -40.87
CA GLU A 362 -14.53 5.18 -42.32
C GLU A 362 -15.62 4.42 -43.09
N VAL A 363 -15.88 3.16 -42.70
CA VAL A 363 -16.94 2.33 -43.30
C VAL A 363 -18.32 2.96 -43.10
N TYR A 364 -18.57 3.49 -41.90
CA TYR A 364 -19.80 4.23 -41.61
C TYR A 364 -19.92 5.50 -42.48
N GLY A 365 -18.86 6.29 -42.59
CA GLY A 365 -18.83 7.51 -43.42
C GLY A 365 -19.07 7.25 -44.91
N ARG A 366 -18.82 6.04 -45.40
CA ARG A 366 -19.10 5.60 -46.78
C ARG A 366 -20.53 5.06 -46.98
N GLY A 367 -21.39 5.12 -45.97
CA GLY A 367 -22.79 4.69 -46.05
C GLY A 367 -23.03 3.17 -45.95
N SER A 368 -22.03 2.40 -45.51
CA SER A 368 -22.15 0.95 -45.32
C SER A 368 -22.41 0.59 -43.86
N TYR A 369 -23.66 0.30 -43.52
CA TYR A 369 -24.10 0.10 -42.14
C TYR A 369 -23.93 -1.34 -41.60
N ASN A 370 -23.53 -2.29 -42.46
CA ASN A 370 -23.44 -3.73 -42.13
C ASN A 370 -22.00 -4.29 -42.13
N GLY A 371 -20.98 -3.48 -42.47
CA GLY A 371 -19.60 -3.93 -42.65
C GLY A 371 -18.67 -3.79 -41.45
N PHE A 372 -19.19 -3.61 -40.23
CA PHE A 372 -18.36 -3.34 -39.06
C PHE A 372 -17.51 -4.56 -38.67
N GLY A 373 -16.20 -4.34 -38.56
CA GLY A 373 -15.29 -5.34 -38.02
C GLY A 373 -15.46 -5.42 -36.51
N THR A 374 -16.06 -6.49 -36.01
CA THR A 374 -15.88 -6.90 -34.61
C THR A 374 -14.52 -7.55 -34.53
N GLY A 375 -13.50 -6.82 -34.04
CA GLY A 375 -12.15 -7.36 -33.86
C GLY A 375 -12.23 -8.75 -33.25
N SER A 376 -11.70 -9.75 -33.95
CA SER A 376 -11.89 -11.14 -33.59
C SER A 376 -11.32 -11.39 -32.19
N SER A 377 -12.16 -11.89 -31.28
CA SER A 377 -11.74 -12.45 -30.01
C SER A 377 -11.06 -13.81 -30.25
N ILE A 378 -9.98 -13.83 -31.03
CA ILE A 378 -9.12 -15.01 -31.09
C ILE A 378 -8.21 -14.91 -29.87
N VAL A 379 -8.74 -15.39 -28.73
CA VAL A 379 -7.90 -15.98 -27.69
C VAL A 379 -7.29 -17.21 -28.33
N GLN A 380 -6.14 -17.04 -28.97
CA GLN A 380 -5.27 -18.14 -29.33
C GLN A 380 -4.84 -18.79 -28.02
N LYS A 381 -5.53 -19.88 -27.65
CA LYS A 381 -5.02 -20.87 -26.71
C LYS A 381 -3.71 -21.38 -27.31
N TYR A 382 -2.59 -20.94 -26.75
CA TYR A 382 -1.34 -21.67 -26.90
C TYR A 382 -1.02 -22.29 -25.54
N ASN A 383 -0.81 -23.60 -25.59
CA ASN A 383 -0.34 -24.46 -24.50
C ASN A 383 0.99 -23.98 -23.93
#